data_AF-A0A918YTG6-F1
#
_entry.id   AF-A0A918YTG6-F1
#
_cell.length_a   1.000
_cell.length_b   1.000
_cell.length_c   1.000
_cell.angle_alpha   90.00
_cell.angle_beta   90.00
_cell.angle_gamma   90.00
#
_symmetry.space_group_name_H-M   'P 1'
#
loop_
_entity.id
_entity.type
_entity.pdbx_description
1 polymer ?
#
loop_
_entity_poly.entity_id
_entity_poly.type
_entity_poly.pdbx_seq_one_letter_code
_entity_poly.pdbx_strand_id
1 'polypeptide(L)'
;MEVRPADQRDEWEASWFRGRLSDPTLIDVGVVVVVDGAGYLAVPVGGQRRGGYVSTGVRGTARCLRDALAGRPGYPNVRVRWSACPSACHTVAWGEAAPDNEDDQAVGEFYGYSPSAIARFEEESAAALRTN
;
A
#
# COMPACT_ATOMS: atom_id res chain seq x y z
N MET A 1 14.56 -13.84 4.25
CA MET A 1 13.91 -12.52 4.10
C MET A 1 14.95 -11.57 3.55
N GLU A 2 14.56 -10.76 2.56
CA GLU A 2 15.42 -9.75 1.93
C GLU A 2 14.64 -8.42 1.85
N VAL A 3 15.33 -7.28 1.93
CA VAL A 3 14.76 -5.96 1.66
C VAL A 3 15.62 -5.29 0.60
N ARG A 4 15.00 -4.89 -0.50
CA ARG A 4 15.70 -4.32 -1.67
C ARG A 4 14.90 -3.18 -2.29
N PRO A 5 15.52 -2.30 -3.09
CA PRO A 5 14.77 -1.42 -3.99
C PRO A 5 13.89 -2.21 -4.97
N ALA A 6 12.85 -1.58 -5.49
CA ALA A 6 12.08 -2.13 -6.61
C ALA A 6 12.97 -2.24 -7.86
N ASP A 7 12.81 -3.34 -8.61
CA ASP A 7 13.51 -3.56 -9.88
C ASP A 7 12.57 -4.13 -10.93
N GLN A 8 13.13 -4.67 -12.03
CA GLN A 8 12.37 -5.23 -13.13
C GLN A 8 11.35 -6.30 -12.70
N ARG A 9 11.58 -7.00 -11.59
CA ARG A 9 10.67 -8.04 -11.07
C ARG A 9 9.38 -7.46 -10.51
N ASP A 10 9.40 -6.21 -10.07
CA ASP A 10 8.27 -5.53 -9.42
C ASP A 10 7.67 -4.44 -10.32
N GLU A 11 8.17 -4.31 -11.54
CA GLU A 11 7.83 -3.22 -12.46
C GLU A 11 6.33 -3.18 -12.80
N TRP A 12 5.65 -4.34 -12.78
CA TRP A 12 4.20 -4.39 -12.90
C TRP A 12 3.49 -3.61 -11.79
N GLU A 13 3.88 -3.83 -10.52
CA GLU A 13 3.28 -3.14 -9.38
C GLU A 13 3.78 -1.69 -9.28
N ALA A 14 5.08 -1.47 -9.53
CA ALA A 14 5.69 -0.15 -9.52
C ALA A 14 5.06 0.78 -10.57
N SER A 15 4.87 0.31 -11.81
CA SER A 15 4.21 1.09 -12.87
C SER A 15 2.74 1.39 -12.55
N TRP A 16 2.04 0.45 -11.89
CA TRP A 16 0.67 0.67 -11.41
C TRP A 16 0.60 1.86 -10.45
N PHE A 17 1.54 1.95 -9.50
CA PHE A 17 1.63 3.09 -8.59
C PHE A 17 2.11 4.37 -9.27
N ARG A 18 3.16 4.31 -10.12
CA ARG A 18 3.69 5.51 -10.81
C ARG A 18 2.60 6.22 -11.63
N GLY A 19 1.69 5.46 -12.24
CA GLY A 19 0.55 6.03 -12.98
C GLY A 19 -0.56 6.63 -12.12
N ARG A 20 -0.53 6.44 -10.79
CA ARG A 20 -1.62 6.83 -9.88
C ARG A 20 -1.22 7.79 -8.79
N LEU A 21 0.01 7.71 -8.28
CA LEU A 21 0.48 8.59 -7.21
C LEU A 21 0.57 10.03 -7.69
N SER A 22 0.20 10.95 -6.81
CA SER A 22 0.44 12.40 -6.99
C SER A 22 1.93 12.74 -6.99
N ASP A 23 2.74 11.98 -6.24
CA ASP A 23 4.19 12.03 -6.23
C ASP A 23 4.77 10.66 -6.64
N PRO A 24 5.06 10.45 -7.94
CA PRO A 24 5.63 9.19 -8.42
C PRO A 24 7.04 8.89 -7.91
N THR A 25 7.78 9.90 -7.43
CA THR A 25 9.17 9.72 -6.96
C THR A 25 9.26 8.87 -5.69
N LEU A 26 8.14 8.71 -4.96
CA LEU A 26 8.04 7.81 -3.82
C LEU A 26 8.30 6.33 -4.19
N ILE A 27 8.17 5.97 -5.46
CA ILE A 27 8.49 4.61 -5.94
C ILE A 27 9.99 4.38 -5.98
N ASP A 28 10.79 5.40 -6.30
CA ASP A 28 12.24 5.28 -6.40
C ASP A 28 12.91 5.08 -5.03
N VAL A 29 12.25 5.56 -3.96
CA VAL A 29 12.67 5.39 -2.56
C VAL A 29 11.90 4.29 -1.84
N GLY A 30 10.95 3.66 -2.51
CA GLY A 30 10.21 2.51 -2.00
C GLY A 30 11.06 1.26 -1.89
N VAL A 31 10.59 0.31 -1.09
CA VAL A 31 11.26 -0.99 -0.95
C VAL A 31 10.33 -2.15 -1.19
N VAL A 32 10.92 -3.22 -1.67
CA VAL A 32 10.31 -4.52 -1.78
C VAL A 32 10.86 -5.37 -0.64
N VAL A 33 9.95 -5.88 0.19
CA VAL A 33 10.28 -6.86 1.22
C VAL A 33 9.97 -8.23 0.65
N VAL A 34 10.98 -9.09 0.54
CA VAL A 34 10.84 -10.46 0.04
C VAL A 34 10.75 -11.44 1.21
N VAL A 35 9.62 -12.13 1.31
CA VAL A 35 9.38 -13.18 2.31
C VAL A 35 9.05 -14.47 1.58
N ASP A 36 9.82 -15.52 1.83
CA ASP A 36 9.66 -16.84 1.20
C ASP A 36 9.54 -16.80 -0.34
N GLY A 37 10.29 -15.89 -0.97
CA GLY A 37 10.32 -15.69 -2.42
C GLY A 37 9.23 -14.77 -2.98
N ALA A 38 8.22 -14.40 -2.17
CA ALA A 38 7.20 -13.44 -2.55
C ALA A 38 7.64 -12.00 -2.21
N GLY A 39 7.64 -11.12 -3.21
CA GLY A 39 7.94 -9.69 -3.05
C GLY A 39 6.69 -8.88 -2.71
N TYR A 40 6.84 -7.94 -1.77
CA TYR A 40 5.79 -7.01 -1.37
C TYR A 40 6.31 -5.57 -1.48
N LEU A 41 5.80 -4.80 -2.43
CA LEU A 41 6.17 -3.39 -2.58
C LEU A 41 5.54 -2.54 -1.47
N ALA A 42 6.37 -1.86 -0.71
CA ALA A 42 5.97 -0.90 0.31
C ALA A 42 6.37 0.51 -0.11
N VAL A 43 5.38 1.35 -0.40
CA VAL A 43 5.60 2.75 -0.80
C VAL A 43 5.61 3.65 0.46
N PRO A 44 6.67 4.44 0.71
CA PRO A 44 6.80 5.25 1.90
C PRO A 44 5.77 6.38 1.94
N VAL A 45 5.59 6.98 3.12
CA VAL A 45 4.91 8.27 3.24
C VAL A 45 5.78 9.39 2.66
N GLY A 46 5.15 10.46 2.21
CA GLY A 46 5.82 11.61 1.58
C GLY A 46 4.90 12.33 0.62
N GLY A 47 5.24 13.58 0.27
CA GLY A 47 4.33 14.44 -0.50
C GLY A 47 2.97 14.55 0.20
N GLN A 48 1.91 14.11 -0.48
CA GLN A 48 0.55 14.04 0.07
C GLN A 48 0.18 12.67 0.67
N ARG A 49 1.01 11.63 0.48
CA ARG A 49 0.75 10.27 0.99
C ARG A 49 1.02 10.20 2.48
N ARG A 50 -0.03 9.97 3.27
CA ARG A 50 0.02 9.96 4.76
C ARG A 50 0.13 8.58 5.38
N GLY A 51 -0.10 7.53 4.60
CA GLY A 51 0.06 6.16 5.05
C GLY A 51 0.07 5.15 3.91
N GLY A 52 0.19 3.89 4.28
CA GLY A 52 0.17 2.78 3.34
C GLY A 52 -0.04 1.46 4.05
N TYR A 53 -0.35 0.43 3.29
CA TYR A 53 -0.48 -0.92 3.81
C TYR A 53 -0.12 -1.99 2.79
N VAL A 54 0.20 -3.18 3.30
CA VAL A 54 0.31 -4.44 2.55
C VAL A 54 -0.59 -5.47 3.23
N SER A 55 -1.32 -6.25 2.44
CA SER A 55 -2.15 -7.35 2.93
C SER A 55 -1.48 -8.70 2.67
N THR A 56 -1.55 -9.61 3.63
CA THR A 56 -1.03 -10.98 3.50
C THR A 56 -1.87 -11.97 4.27
N GLY A 57 -2.11 -13.16 3.70
CA GLY A 57 -2.85 -14.24 4.37
C GLY A 57 -2.04 -15.00 5.43
N VAL A 58 -0.74 -14.71 5.57
CA VAL A 58 0.16 -15.50 6.43
C VAL A 58 0.66 -14.66 7.61
N ARG A 59 0.41 -15.12 8.83
CA ARG A 59 0.83 -14.41 10.06
C ARG A 59 2.33 -14.21 10.16
N GLY A 60 3.11 -15.21 9.73
CA GLY A 60 4.57 -15.12 9.68
C GLY A 60 5.03 -13.99 8.77
N THR A 61 4.48 -13.93 7.55
CA THR A 61 4.74 -12.87 6.58
C THR A 61 4.39 -11.49 7.12
N ALA A 62 3.24 -11.34 7.79
CA ALA A 62 2.85 -10.05 8.39
C ALA A 62 3.86 -9.57 9.46
N ARG A 63 4.43 -10.48 10.25
CA ARG A 63 5.49 -10.13 11.23
C ARG A 63 6.78 -9.74 10.53
N CYS A 64 7.23 -10.52 9.54
CA CYS A 64 8.42 -10.21 8.76
C CYS A 64 8.32 -8.83 8.08
N LEU A 65 7.17 -8.53 7.46
CA LEU A 65 6.90 -7.23 6.86
C LEU A 65 6.95 -6.09 7.88
N ARG A 66 6.31 -6.25 9.03
CA ARG A 66 6.36 -5.25 10.12
C ARG A 66 7.81 -4.98 10.52
N ASP A 67 8.57 -6.05 10.79
CA ASP A 67 9.93 -5.94 11.30
C ASP A 67 10.89 -5.36 10.27
N ALA A 68 10.68 -5.67 8.97
CA ALA A 68 11.45 -5.11 7.87
C ALA A 68 11.26 -3.60 7.68
N LEU A 69 10.05 -3.08 7.97
CA LEU A 69 9.71 -1.66 7.79
C LEU A 69 9.92 -0.84 9.07
N ALA A 70 9.87 -1.47 10.25
CA ALA A 70 9.98 -0.78 11.52
C ALA A 70 11.30 0.01 11.65
N GLY A 71 11.19 1.28 12.04
CA GLY A 71 12.35 2.17 12.21
C GLY A 71 12.97 2.67 10.90
N ARG A 72 12.42 2.28 9.75
CA ARG A 72 12.95 2.66 8.43
C ARG A 72 12.40 4.04 8.02
N PRO A 73 13.25 4.95 7.49
CA PRO A 73 12.78 6.24 6.97
C PRO A 73 11.67 6.06 5.94
N GLY A 74 10.62 6.87 6.02
CA GLY A 74 9.43 6.78 5.17
C GLY A 74 8.34 5.80 5.65
N TYR A 75 8.58 5.05 6.74
CA TYR A 75 7.60 4.09 7.29
C TYR A 75 7.35 4.32 8.79
N PRO A 76 6.80 5.47 9.19
CA PRO A 76 6.50 5.72 10.60
C PRO A 76 5.36 4.82 11.09
N ASN A 77 5.30 4.55 12.40
CA ASN A 77 4.16 3.89 13.06
C ASN A 77 3.71 2.56 12.42
N VAL A 78 4.68 1.71 12.03
CA VAL A 78 4.41 0.39 11.45
C VAL A 78 3.67 -0.49 12.46
N ARG A 79 2.54 -1.05 12.03
CA ARG A 79 1.64 -1.84 12.88
C ARG A 79 0.99 -2.96 12.08
N VAL A 80 0.72 -4.08 12.74
CA VAL A 80 -0.06 -5.16 12.16
C VAL A 80 -1.50 -5.07 12.67
N ARG A 81 -2.45 -5.02 11.75
CA ARG A 81 -3.87 -5.21 12.00
C ARG A 81 -4.20 -6.67 11.71
N TRP A 82 -4.35 -7.45 12.79
CA TRP A 82 -4.73 -8.85 12.69
C TRP A 82 -6.21 -8.97 12.37
N SER A 83 -6.53 -9.60 11.24
CA SER A 83 -7.90 -10.09 11.03
C SER A 83 -8.27 -11.14 12.09
N ALA A 84 -9.48 -11.04 12.61
CA ALA A 84 -10.07 -12.03 13.52
C ALA A 84 -10.45 -13.34 12.80
N CYS A 85 -10.62 -13.29 11.47
CA CYS A 85 -10.94 -14.45 10.66
C CYS A 85 -9.65 -15.06 10.07
N PRO A 86 -9.30 -16.33 10.37
CA PRO A 86 -8.07 -16.95 9.89
C PRO A 86 -7.96 -17.08 8.37
N SER A 87 -9.09 -17.05 7.65
CA SER A 87 -9.12 -17.08 6.18
C SER A 87 -9.01 -15.70 5.54
N ALA A 88 -9.07 -14.62 6.33
CA ALA A 88 -8.95 -13.26 5.84
C ALA A 88 -7.51 -12.74 5.99
N CYS A 89 -7.12 -11.84 5.10
CA CYS A 89 -5.78 -11.26 5.11
C CYS A 89 -5.53 -10.44 6.38
N HIS A 90 -4.30 -10.47 6.87
CA HIS A 90 -3.76 -9.53 7.85
C HIS A 90 -3.17 -8.33 7.11
N THR A 91 -3.25 -7.16 7.72
CA THR A 91 -2.76 -5.93 7.10
C THR A 91 -1.58 -5.40 7.90
N VAL A 92 -0.46 -5.14 7.23
CA VAL A 92 0.67 -4.40 7.78
C VAL A 92 0.56 -2.97 7.28
N ALA A 93 0.32 -2.03 8.18
CA ALA A 93 0.09 -0.62 7.86
C ALA A 93 1.17 0.27 8.46
N TRP A 94 1.44 1.40 7.84
CA TRP A 94 2.35 2.45 8.30
C TRP A 94 1.74 3.83 8.04
N GLY A 95 2.33 4.87 8.63
CA GLY A 95 1.80 6.22 8.59
C GLY A 95 0.67 6.47 9.57
N GLU A 96 -0.12 7.50 9.29
CA GLU A 96 -1.34 7.86 10.02
C GLU A 96 -2.38 6.72 10.00
N ALA A 97 -3.41 6.83 10.83
CA ALA A 97 -4.57 5.96 10.72
C ALA A 97 -5.34 6.32 9.44
N ALA A 98 -5.58 5.32 8.58
CA ALA A 98 -6.43 5.51 7.41
C ALA A 98 -7.84 5.93 7.86
N PRO A 99 -8.54 6.78 7.07
CA PRO A 99 -9.93 7.12 7.31
C PRO A 99 -10.77 5.84 7.47
N ASP A 100 -11.66 5.85 8.46
CA ASP A 100 -12.61 4.76 8.71
C ASP A 100 -13.98 5.16 8.13
N ASN A 101 -14.00 5.42 6.83
CA ASN A 101 -15.18 5.80 6.07
C ASN A 101 -15.14 5.17 4.67
N GLU A 102 -16.30 5.14 4.02
CA GLU A 102 -16.48 4.63 2.66
C GLU A 102 -16.30 5.73 1.60
N ASP A 103 -15.64 6.84 1.97
CA ASP A 103 -15.38 7.96 1.06
C ASP A 103 -14.10 7.68 0.26
N ASP A 104 -14.28 7.15 -0.95
CA ASP A 104 -13.20 6.78 -1.86
C ASP A 104 -12.28 7.97 -2.19
N GLN A 105 -12.83 9.20 -2.24
CA GLN A 105 -12.03 10.41 -2.44
C GLN A 105 -11.10 10.62 -1.25
N ALA A 106 -11.64 10.63 -0.03
CA ALA A 106 -10.86 10.83 1.19
C ALA A 106 -9.80 9.73 1.38
N VAL A 107 -10.13 8.48 1.02
CA VAL A 107 -9.21 7.34 1.05
C VAL A 107 -8.11 7.50 0.00
N GLY A 108 -8.46 7.91 -1.22
CA GLY A 108 -7.50 8.13 -2.30
C GLY A 108 -6.50 9.26 -1.98
N GLU A 109 -7.00 10.38 -1.46
CA GLU A 109 -6.18 11.50 -0.99
C GLU A 109 -5.25 11.07 0.15
N PHE A 110 -5.74 10.28 1.11
CA PHE A 110 -4.92 9.73 2.20
C PHE A 110 -3.74 8.90 1.69
N TYR A 111 -3.97 8.04 0.70
CA TYR A 111 -2.92 7.24 0.07
C TYR A 111 -2.09 8.02 -0.96
N GLY A 112 -2.36 9.31 -1.13
CA GLY A 112 -1.59 10.20 -1.99
C GLY A 112 -1.78 9.93 -3.48
N TYR A 113 -2.91 9.34 -3.88
CA TYR A 113 -3.26 9.24 -5.30
C TYR A 113 -3.53 10.63 -5.90
N SER A 114 -3.26 10.74 -7.20
CA SER A 114 -3.52 11.95 -7.97
C SER A 114 -5.03 12.16 -8.13
N PRO A 115 -5.51 13.42 -8.23
CA PRO A 115 -6.92 13.69 -8.44
C PRO A 115 -7.52 12.98 -9.66
N SER A 116 -6.75 12.83 -10.74
CA SER A 116 -7.19 12.10 -11.94
C SER A 116 -7.32 10.60 -11.71
N ALA A 117 -6.45 9.99 -10.90
CA ALA A 117 -6.56 8.58 -10.53
C ALA A 117 -7.77 8.32 -9.63
N ILE A 118 -8.07 9.24 -8.72
CA ILE A 118 -9.25 9.18 -7.84
C ILE A 118 -10.52 9.29 -8.68
N ALA A 119 -10.64 10.33 -9.51
CA ALA A 119 -11.82 10.53 -10.38
C ALA A 119 -12.07 9.32 -11.30
N ARG A 120 -11.01 8.74 -11.88
CA ARG A 120 -11.13 7.52 -12.69
C ARG A 120 -11.69 6.35 -11.88
N PHE A 121 -11.23 6.16 -10.64
CA PHE A 121 -11.72 5.08 -9.78
C PHE A 121 -13.20 5.25 -9.46
N GLU A 122 -13.63 6.48 -9.14
CA GLU A 122 -15.05 6.79 -8.87
C GLU A 122 -15.93 6.50 -10.10
N GLU A 123 -15.49 6.86 -11.30
CA GLU A 123 -16.18 6.57 -12.56
C GLU A 123 -16.34 5.06 -12.78
N GLU A 124 -15.27 4.28 -12.58
CA GLU A 124 -15.26 2.82 -12.73
C GLU A 124 -16.18 2.14 -11.69
N SER A 125 -16.11 2.55 -10.43
CA SER A 125 -16.96 2.05 -9.34
C SER A 125 -18.43 2.37 -9.58
N ALA A 126 -18.74 3.60 -10.01
CA ALA A 126 -20.10 3.99 -10.34
C ALA A 126 -20.66 3.25 -11.56
N ALA A 127 -19.83 2.89 -12.54
CA ALA A 127 -20.23 2.07 -13.68
C ALA A 127 -20.50 0.61 -13.26
N ALA A 128 -19.66 0.04 -12.39
CA ALA A 128 -19.82 -1.33 -11.88
C ALA A 128 -21.15 -1.49 -11.10
N LEU A 129 -21.52 -0.50 -10.29
CA LEU A 129 -22.79 -0.49 -9.54
C LEU A 129 -24.03 -0.35 -10.43
N ARG A 130 -23.91 0.23 -11.63
CA ARG A 130 -25.02 0.36 -12.59
C ARG A 130 -25.29 -0.90 -13.41
N THR A 131 -24.35 -1.85 -13.41
CA THR A 131 -24.42 -3.06 -14.25
C THR A 131 -24.84 -4.30 -13.45
N ASN A 132 -25.23 -4.11 -12.18
CA ASN A 132 -25.65 -5.14 -11.22
C ASN A 132 -27.10 -4.89 -10.80
#